data_AF-G7ELM6-F1
#
_entry.id   AF-G7ELM6-F1
#
_cell.length_a   1.000
_cell.length_b   1.000
_cell.length_c   1.000
_cell.angle_alpha   90.00
_cell.angle_beta   90.00
_cell.angle_gamma   90.00
#
_symmetry.space_group_name_H-M   'P 1'
#
loop_
_entity.id
_entity.type
_entity.pdbx_description
1 polymer ?
#
loop_
_entity_poly.entity_id
_entity_poly.type
_entity_poly.pdbx_seq_one_letter_code
_entity_poly.pdbx_strand_id
1 'polypeptide(L)' 'MYKINEVFETIQGEASFTGTPSIFLRLQGCPVGCSWCDTKQTWDVDNVYKVSLDETVEKKPTQIIGLTPVQSKF' A
#
# COMPACT_ATOMS: atom_id res chain seq x y z
N MET A 1 -2.99 15.53 1.58
CA MET A 1 -3.90 14.40 1.87
C MET A 1 -3.77 13.39 0.75
N TYR A 2 -3.26 12.20 1.04
CA TYR A 2 -3.01 11.12 0.09
C TYR A 2 -3.98 9.97 0.33
N LYS A 3 -4.23 9.14 -0.69
CA LYS A 3 -5.10 7.97 -0.57
C LYS A 3 -4.23 6.72 -0.50
N ILE A 4 -4.04 6.22 0.70
CA ILE A 4 -3.06 5.17 1.00
C ILE A 4 -3.79 3.86 1.21
N ASN A 5 -3.49 2.86 0.38
CA ASN A 5 -4.03 1.52 0.50
C ASN A 5 -3.42 0.77 1.69
N GLU A 6 -2.09 0.75 1.78
CA GLU A 6 -1.36 0.07 2.86
C GLU A 6 0.04 0.66 3.05
N VAL A 7 0.56 0.52 4.28
CA VAL A 7 1.94 0.83 4.65
C VAL A 7 2.49 -0.35 5.45
N PHE A 8 3.62 -0.91 5.04
CA PHE A 8 4.22 -2.06 5.72
C PHE A 8 5.73 -2.10 5.57
N GLU A 9 6.39 -2.71 6.56
CA GLU A 9 7.83 -2.97 6.57
C GLU A 9 8.11 -4.37 6.02
N THR A 10 9.01 -4.49 5.05
CA THR A 10 9.43 -5.77 4.49
C THR A 10 10.82 -5.68 3.86
N ILE A 11 11.28 -6.75 3.23
CA ILE A 11 12.47 -6.78 2.38
C ILE A 11 12.06 -6.56 0.92
N GLN A 12 12.72 -5.65 0.21
CA GLN A 12 12.52 -5.49 -1.23
C GLN A 12 12.87 -6.79 -1.97
N GLY A 13 11.95 -7.28 -2.80
CA GLY A 13 12.11 -8.54 -3.52
C GLY A 13 12.64 -8.40 -4.94
N GLU A 14 12.75 -7.18 -5.47
CA GLU A 14 13.01 -6.96 -6.90
C GLU A 14 14.09 -5.92 -7.22
N ALA A 15 14.65 -6.06 -8.43
CA ALA A 15 15.62 -5.17 -9.05
C ALA A 15 16.88 -4.92 -8.18
N SER A 16 17.51 -3.75 -8.33
CA SER A 16 18.80 -3.42 -7.74
C SER A 16 18.80 -3.35 -6.21
N PHE A 17 17.64 -3.26 -5.56
CA PHE A 17 17.50 -3.18 -4.10
C PHE A 17 17.02 -4.48 -3.46
N THR A 18 16.93 -5.56 -4.24
CA THR A 18 16.56 -6.89 -3.73
C THR A 18 17.37 -7.26 -2.49
N GLY A 19 16.70 -7.68 -1.42
CA GLY A 19 17.33 -8.04 -0.14
C GLY A 19 17.46 -6.89 0.87
N THR A 20 17.11 -5.66 0.49
CA THR A 20 17.23 -4.49 1.38
C THR A 20 15.97 -4.28 2.22
N PRO A 21 16.07 -4.01 3.54
CA PRO A 21 14.93 -3.58 4.36
C PRO A 21 14.30 -2.30 3.81
N SER A 22 12.97 -2.26 3.72
CA SER A 22 12.23 -1.18 3.09
C SER A 22 10.85 -1.00 3.71
N ILE A 23 10.37 0.25 3.73
CA ILE A 23 8.99 0.59 4.02
C ILE A 23 8.28 0.77 2.68
N PHE A 24 7.23 -0.01 2.44
CA PHE A 24 6.37 0.13 1.28
C PHE A 24 5.18 1.00 1.63
N LEU A 25 4.89 1.96 0.76
CA LEU A 25 3.68 2.79 0.81
C LEU A 25 2.92 2.59 -0.50
N ARG A 26 1.81 1.85 -0.44
CA ARG A 26 0.96 1.60 -1.62
C ARG A 26 -0.17 2.61 -1.67
N LEU A 27 -0.31 3.29 -2.81
CA LEU A 27 -1.38 4.26 -3.05
C LEU A 27 -2.61 3.60 -3.72
N GLN A 28 -3.76 4.25 -3.58
CA GLN A 28 -4.97 3.94 -4.33
C GLN A 28 -4.98 4.68 -5.68
N GLY A 29 -5.59 4.05 -6.69
CA GLY A 29 -5.82 4.61 -8.02
C GLY A 29 -4.84 4.07 -9.07
N CYS A 30 -5.36 3.40 -10.09
CA CYS A 30 -4.59 3.04 -11.28
C CYS A 30 -5.48 3.05 -12.54
N PRO A 31 -5.29 3.99 -13.49
CA PRO A 31 -6.13 4.09 -14.68
C PRO A 31 -5.72 3.15 -15.83
N VAL A 32 -4.65 2.37 -15.69
CA VAL A 32 -4.05 1.60 -16.81
C VAL A 32 -4.91 0.39 -17.19
N GLY A 33 -5.52 -0.29 -16.21
CA GLY A 33 -6.42 -1.41 -16.49
C GLY A 33 -5.73 -2.70 -16.98
N CYS A 34 -4.49 -2.96 -16.54
CA CYS A 34 -3.73 -4.15 -16.97
C CYS A 34 -4.47 -5.47 -16.68
N SER A 35 -4.60 -6.34 -17.69
CA SER A 35 -5.28 -7.65 -17.55
C SER A 35 -4.64 -8.56 -16.49
N TRP A 36 -3.32 -8.50 -16.37
CA TRP A 36 -2.49 -9.35 -15.51
C TRP A 36 -2.09 -8.68 -14.18
N CYS A 37 -2.77 -7.60 -13.78
CA CYS A 37 -2.50 -6.97 -12.50
C CYS A 37 -2.89 -7.93 -11.36
N ASP A 38 -1.95 -8.15 -10.44
CA ASP A 38 -2.10 -8.96 -9.23
C ASP A 38 -2.84 -8.22 -8.10
N THR A 39 -2.89 -6.89 -8.18
CA THR A 39 -3.35 -5.97 -7.14
C THR A 39 -4.49 -5.06 -7.62
N LYS A 40 -5.47 -5.65 -8.34
CA LYS A 40 -6.63 -4.95 -8.93
C LYS A 40 -7.49 -4.20 -7.90
N GLN A 41 -7.47 -4.62 -6.64
CA GLN A 41 -8.18 -3.95 -5.54
C GLN A 41 -7.72 -2.50 -5.31
N THR A 42 -6.59 -2.09 -5.90
CA THR A 42 -6.06 -0.72 -5.79
C THR A 42 -6.50 0.22 -6.92
N TRP A 43 -7.29 -0.25 -7.88
CA TRP A 43 -7.62 0.55 -9.07
C TRP A 43 -8.57 1.70 -8.76
N ASP A 44 -9.58 1.41 -7.95
CA ASP A 44 -10.59 2.38 -7.56
C ASP A 44 -10.15 3.21 -6.36
N VAL A 45 -10.71 4.40 -6.28
CA VAL A 45 -10.27 5.40 -5.34
C VAL A 45 -11.39 5.70 -4.35
N ASP A 46 -11.19 5.34 -3.09
CA ASP A 46 -12.13 5.66 -2.00
C ASP A 46 -11.55 6.76 -1.07
N ASN A 47 -12.43 7.64 -0.59
CA ASN A 47 -12.11 8.68 0.38
C ASN A 47 -11.87 8.12 1.79
N VAL A 48 -12.30 6.90 2.10
CA VAL A 48 -11.98 6.22 3.37
C VAL A 48 -10.47 6.06 3.56
N TYR A 49 -9.72 5.91 2.46
CA TYR A 49 -8.25 5.80 2.47
C TYR A 49 -7.54 7.16 2.51
N LYS A 50 -8.24 8.28 2.65
CA LYS A 50 -7.64 9.62 2.65
C LYS A 50 -6.97 9.91 3.99
N VAL A 51 -5.65 10.04 3.96
CA VAL A 51 -4.78 10.23 5.15
C VAL A 51 -3.95 11.51 4.98
N SER A 52 -3.65 12.20 6.09
CA SER A 52 -2.69 13.30 6.11
C SER A 52 -1.24 12.78 6.06
N LEU A 53 -0.29 13.65 5.71
CA LEU A 53 1.13 13.27 5.72
C LEU A 53 1.59 12.95 7.14
N ASP A 54 1.20 13.79 8.09
CA ASP A 54 1.56 13.67 9.50
C ASP A 54 1.06 12.34 10.08
N GLU A 55 -0.18 11.98 9.74
CA GLU A 55 -0.77 10.68 10.13
C GLU A 55 -0.10 9.47 9.45
N THR A 56 0.56 9.66 8.31
CA THR A 56 1.22 8.57 7.57
C THR A 56 2.54 8.19 8.21
N VAL A 57 3.29 9.17 8.72
CA VAL A 57 4.62 8.96 9.33
C VAL A 57 4.51 8.28 10.70
N GLU A 58 3.41 8.52 11.42
CA GLU A 58 3.19 7.96 12.76
C GLU A 58 2.50 6.59 12.77
N LYS A 59 1.87 6.19 11.65
CA LYS A 59 1.09 4.96 11.60
C LYS A 59 1.99 3.73 11.53
N LYS A 60 1.98 2.97 12.63
CA LYS A 60 2.53 1.61 12.68
C LYS A 60 1.91 0.75 11.56
N PRO A 61 2.67 -0.17 10.95
CA PRO A 61 2.32 -0.94 9.74
C PRO A 61 1.06 -1.83 9.83
N THR A 62 0.31 -1.77 10.92
CA THR A 62 -0.87 -2.60 11.21
C THR A 62 -2.19 -1.82 11.17
N GLN A 63 -2.17 -0.50 10.93
CA GLN A 63 -3.36 0.33 11.15
C GLN A 63 -3.56 1.41 10.08
N ILE A 64 -3.97 1.00 8.88
CA ILE A 64 -4.74 1.89 8.00
C ILE A 64 -6.13 1.29 7.80
N ILE A 65 -7.11 2.09 8.22
CA ILE A 65 -8.50 1.74 8.51
C ILE A 65 -9.21 1.38 7.20
N GLY A 66 -9.96 0.27 7.22
CA GLY A 66 -11.09 0.12 6.30
C GLY A 66 -11.19 -1.14 5.46
N LEU A 67 -10.47 -2.25 5.70
CA LEU A 67 -10.89 -3.63 5.36
C LEU A 67 -9.77 -4.63 5.72
N THR A 68 -10.06 -5.51 6.69
CA THR A 68 -9.35 -6.77 7.01
C THR A 68 -7.87 -6.70 7.42
N PRO A 69 -7.39 -7.66 8.22
CA PRO A 69 -5.96 -7.87 8.40
C PRO A 69 -5.34 -7.96 7.01
N VAL A 70 -4.20 -7.29 6.80
CA VAL A 70 -3.30 -7.57 5.66
C VAL A 70 -3.25 -9.09 5.56
N GLN A 71 -3.89 -9.66 4.54
CA GLN A 71 -3.61 -11.03 4.21
C GLN A 71 -2.13 -11.01 3.89
N SER A 72 -1.31 -11.58 4.76
CA SER A 72 0.05 -11.92 4.41
C SER A 72 -0.08 -12.91 3.26
N LYS A 73 -0.17 -12.41 2.04
CA LYS A 73 0.14 -13.18 0.86
C LYS A 73 1.65 -13.34 0.90
N PHE A 74 2.07 -14.38 1.62
CA PHE A 74 3.11 -15.23 1.08
C PHE A 74 2.59 -15.85 -0.23
#